data_AF-A0A367GQI4-F1
#
_entry.id   AF-A0A367GQI4-F1
#
_cell.length_a   1.000
_cell.length_b   1.000
_cell.length_c   1.000
_cell.angle_alpha   90.00
_cell.angle_beta   90.00
_cell.angle_gamma   90.00
#
_symmetry.space_group_name_H-M   'P 1'
#
loop_
_entity.id
_entity.type
_entity.pdbx_description
1 polymer ?
#
loop_
_entity_poly.entity_id
_entity_poly.type
_entity_poly.pdbx_seq_one_letter_code
_entity_poly.pdbx_strand_id
1 'polypeptide(L)'
;MKKATLFLALFIFSQTIFAQAPDWAVKEHEYQYTMTFIAKLNVNGKQLIRPNDKVAAFVGNICRGVSGVTYVASEKNYYAFITAFANQQGESLTFKLYDSSTGKITTVDKQIVFVVNAHKGNLFQSYSIAQPTLNYQADILSFNFFGINNSSSVIDNGAVKVNIAAGHPITGLKPVFTLSKGATLFKNRIIQKSGEVTEDFSSSITYDVLSEDESTLHTYKISVTQAATPTLFYKKDAVCYAGGAIKIVSQQEGASVRITSNGKTVATKQISNGEALFLNLDSGSYVATVGNEWKRINIHLKVK
;
A
#
# COMPACT_ATOMS: atom_id res chain seq x y z
N MET A 1 51.03 73.27 13.67
CA MET A 1 50.07 72.65 12.74
C MET A 1 49.92 71.17 13.07
N LYS A 2 48.80 70.75 13.68
CA LYS A 2 48.32 69.35 13.63
C LYS A 2 46.80 69.40 13.56
N LYS A 3 46.24 69.11 12.38
CA LYS A 3 44.80 69.03 12.14
C LYS A 3 44.35 67.63 12.60
N ALA A 4 43.44 67.57 13.58
CA ALA A 4 42.77 66.34 13.96
C ALA A 4 41.49 66.22 13.11
N THR A 5 41.46 65.24 12.22
CA THR A 5 40.29 64.94 11.39
C THR A 5 39.43 63.95 12.15
N LEU A 6 38.22 64.38 12.54
CA LEU A 6 37.23 63.55 13.23
C LEU A 6 36.46 62.72 12.18
N PHE A 7 36.69 61.42 12.13
CA PHE A 7 35.90 60.48 11.32
C PHE A 7 34.65 60.07 12.10
N LEU A 8 33.47 60.50 11.65
CA LEU A 8 32.18 60.05 12.18
C LEU A 8 31.77 58.79 11.41
N ALA A 9 31.94 57.62 12.04
CA ALA A 9 31.49 56.35 11.50
C ALA A 9 29.99 56.16 11.75
N LEU A 10 29.18 56.24 10.69
CA LEU A 10 27.74 56.00 10.74
C LEU A 10 27.47 54.48 10.72
N PHE A 11 27.21 53.90 11.89
CA PHE A 11 26.80 52.50 12.03
C PHE A 11 25.35 52.33 11.56
N ILE A 12 25.14 51.84 10.34
CA ILE A 12 23.82 51.44 9.84
C ILE A 12 23.50 50.06 10.43
N PHE A 13 22.81 50.04 11.57
CA PHE A 13 22.21 48.82 12.10
C PHE A 13 21.07 48.39 11.18
N SER A 14 21.34 47.42 10.31
CA SER A 14 20.33 46.67 9.56
C SER A 14 19.48 45.88 10.55
N GLN A 15 18.41 46.48 11.08
CA GLN A 15 17.41 45.76 11.83
C GLN A 15 16.57 44.94 10.85
N THR A 16 16.80 43.63 10.81
CA THR A 16 15.89 42.68 10.19
C THR A 16 14.59 42.69 10.98
N ILE A 17 13.57 43.36 10.44
CA ILE A 17 12.21 43.29 10.97
C ILE A 17 11.72 41.86 10.74
N PHE A 18 11.78 41.01 11.77
CA PHE A 18 11.07 39.74 11.74
C PHE A 18 9.57 40.06 11.69
N ALA A 19 8.86 39.51 10.71
CA ALA A 19 7.41 39.63 10.66
C ALA A 19 6.83 39.15 12.00
N GLN A 20 6.03 40.00 12.65
CA GLN A 20 5.40 39.66 13.91
C GLN A 20 4.44 38.48 13.69
N ALA A 21 4.44 37.52 14.63
CA ALA A 21 3.48 36.42 14.59
C ALA A 21 2.04 36.97 14.51
N PRO A 22 1.15 36.32 13.75
CA PRO A 22 -0.19 36.82 13.57
C PRO A 22 -0.97 36.89 14.89
N ASP A 23 -1.67 38.00 15.09
CA ASP A 23 -2.56 38.26 16.23
C ASP A 23 -3.98 37.72 15.95
N TRP A 24 -4.06 36.49 15.46
CA TRP A 24 -5.35 35.84 15.23
C TRP A 24 -6.01 35.50 16.56
N ALA A 25 -7.20 36.07 16.78
CA ALA A 25 -8.01 35.84 17.97
C ALA A 25 -9.48 35.64 17.58
N VAL A 26 -10.19 34.81 18.34
CA VAL A 26 -11.63 34.57 18.17
C VAL A 26 -12.37 35.22 19.32
N LYS A 27 -13.47 35.90 19.02
CA LYS A 27 -14.41 36.40 20.03
C LYS A 27 -15.47 35.35 20.31
N GLU A 28 -15.08 34.31 21.06
CA GLU A 28 -15.90 33.09 21.23
C GLU A 28 -17.32 33.38 21.74
N HIS A 29 -17.49 34.37 22.63
CA HIS A 29 -18.78 34.77 23.19
C HIS A 29 -19.77 35.36 22.16
N GLU A 30 -19.31 35.70 20.94
CA GLU A 30 -20.19 36.17 19.85
C GLU A 30 -20.85 35.00 19.09
N TYR A 31 -20.52 33.74 19.42
CA TYR A 31 -20.91 32.56 18.65
C TYR A 31 -21.61 31.48 19.48
N GLN A 32 -22.62 30.84 18.89
CA GLN A 32 -23.42 29.80 19.55
C GLN A 32 -23.14 28.37 19.07
N TYR A 33 -22.46 28.19 17.93
CA TYR A 33 -22.18 26.88 17.34
C TYR A 33 -20.70 26.63 17.16
N THR A 34 -20.30 25.36 17.23
CA THR A 34 -18.93 24.92 17.03
C THR A 34 -18.80 23.81 15.99
N MET A 35 -17.62 23.71 15.40
CA MET A 35 -17.16 22.61 14.56
C MET A 35 -15.70 22.34 14.94
N THR A 36 -15.34 21.07 15.11
CA THR A 36 -14.01 20.69 15.62
C THR A 36 -13.19 19.91 14.61
N PHE A 37 -11.86 20.04 14.69
CA PHE A 37 -10.91 19.39 13.80
C PHE A 37 -9.74 18.79 14.58
N ILE A 38 -9.30 17.60 14.15
CA ILE A 38 -7.97 17.06 14.42
C ILE A 38 -7.23 17.09 13.10
N ALA A 39 -6.29 18.03 12.94
CA ALA A 39 -5.71 18.36 11.65
C ALA A 39 -4.18 18.25 11.64
N LYS A 40 -3.62 17.87 10.48
CA LYS A 40 -2.21 18.08 10.16
C LYS A 40 -2.06 19.29 9.25
N LEU A 41 -1.03 20.09 9.52
CA LEU A 41 -0.75 21.33 8.83
C LEU A 41 0.44 21.14 7.89
N ASN A 42 0.30 21.48 6.61
CA ASN A 42 1.37 21.30 5.63
C ASN A 42 1.53 22.53 4.72
N VAL A 43 2.78 22.95 4.52
CA VAL A 43 3.14 23.98 3.53
C VAL A 43 4.23 23.42 2.62
N ASN A 44 3.99 23.40 1.31
CA ASN A 44 4.92 22.93 0.29
C ASN A 44 5.46 21.50 0.54
N GLY A 45 4.59 20.58 0.96
CA GLY A 45 4.96 19.19 1.25
C GLY A 45 5.62 18.98 2.61
N LYS A 46 5.88 20.04 3.38
CA LYS A 46 6.48 19.96 4.72
C LYS A 46 5.43 20.20 5.80
N GLN A 47 5.34 19.27 6.74
CA GLN A 47 4.49 19.43 7.92
C GLN A 47 5.02 20.55 8.84
N LEU A 48 4.11 21.37 9.35
CA LEU A 48 4.40 22.34 10.41
C LEU A 48 4.36 21.64 11.76
N ILE A 49 5.48 21.72 12.49
CA ILE A 49 5.74 20.93 13.71
C ILE A 49 6.38 21.77 14.83
N ARG A 50 6.59 23.07 14.61
CA ARG A 50 7.27 23.92 15.58
C ARG A 50 6.28 24.46 16.61
N PRO A 51 6.71 24.69 17.86
CA PRO A 51 5.82 25.16 18.93
C PRO A 51 5.05 26.45 18.61
N ASN A 52 5.61 27.31 17.75
CA ASN A 52 5.02 28.59 17.36
C ASN A 52 4.29 28.56 16.00
N ASP A 53 4.22 27.40 15.33
CA ASP A 53 3.41 27.24 14.12
C ASP A 53 1.93 27.31 14.49
N LYS A 54 1.12 27.95 13.62
CA LYS A 54 -0.31 28.17 13.88
C LYS A 54 -1.18 27.90 12.66
N VAL A 55 -2.44 27.62 12.93
CA VAL A 55 -3.53 27.62 11.96
C VAL A 55 -4.67 28.49 12.46
N ALA A 56 -5.32 29.23 11.57
CA ALA A 56 -6.57 29.91 11.85
C ALA A 56 -7.61 29.62 10.78
N ALA A 57 -8.85 29.43 11.21
CA ALA A 57 -10.04 29.28 10.37
C ALA A 57 -10.75 30.64 10.24
N PHE A 58 -11.28 30.95 9.07
CA PHE A 58 -11.93 32.23 8.78
C PHE A 58 -13.24 32.05 8.02
N VAL A 59 -14.22 32.90 8.32
CA VAL A 59 -15.35 33.20 7.43
C VAL A 59 -15.13 34.62 6.90
N GLY A 60 -14.85 34.75 5.62
CA GLY A 60 -14.35 36.00 5.03
C GLY A 60 -13.04 36.43 5.72
N ASN A 61 -13.06 37.60 6.37
CA ASN A 61 -11.90 38.14 7.10
C ASN A 61 -11.97 37.95 8.62
N ILE A 62 -13.04 37.35 9.14
CA ILE A 62 -13.25 37.18 10.58
C ILE A 62 -12.66 35.84 11.00
N CYS A 63 -11.71 35.87 11.95
CA CYS A 63 -11.15 34.67 12.55
C CYS A 63 -12.22 33.95 13.37
N ARG A 64 -12.48 32.69 13.01
CA ARG A 64 -13.48 31.82 13.65
C ARG A 64 -12.86 30.68 14.44
N GLY A 65 -11.56 30.45 14.34
CA GLY A 65 -10.85 29.42 15.08
C GLY A 65 -9.36 29.68 14.98
N VAL A 66 -8.60 29.42 16.05
CA VAL A 66 -7.14 29.49 16.02
C VAL A 66 -6.57 28.38 16.89
N SER A 67 -5.50 27.73 16.44
CA SER A 67 -4.79 26.71 17.20
C SER A 67 -3.30 26.73 16.87
N GLY A 68 -2.49 26.34 17.85
CA GLY A 68 -1.11 25.89 17.60
C GLY A 68 -1.07 24.41 17.21
N VAL A 69 0.15 23.87 17.12
CA VAL A 69 0.39 22.42 16.96
C VAL A 69 0.75 21.79 18.31
N THR A 70 0.29 20.56 18.53
CA THR A 70 0.51 19.77 19.74
C THR A 70 1.08 18.41 19.36
N TYR A 71 2.16 17.99 20.01
CA TYR A 71 2.73 16.67 19.83
C TYR A 71 1.89 15.61 20.53
N VAL A 72 1.50 14.56 19.82
CA VAL A 72 0.78 13.40 20.34
C VAL A 72 1.72 12.21 20.35
N ALA A 73 2.14 11.79 21.55
CA ALA A 73 3.19 10.79 21.73
C ALA A 73 2.83 9.39 21.21
N SER A 74 1.55 9.00 21.29
CA SER A 74 1.09 7.69 20.78
C SER A 74 1.28 7.55 19.27
N GLU A 75 1.11 8.65 18.53
CA GLU A 75 1.27 8.70 17.07
C GLU A 75 2.66 9.16 16.64
N LYS A 76 3.48 9.62 17.59
CA LYS A 76 4.78 10.28 17.33
C LYS A 76 4.67 11.39 16.28
N ASN A 77 3.59 12.17 16.36
CA ASN A 77 3.25 13.16 15.33
C ASN A 77 2.60 14.42 15.94
N TYR A 78 2.52 15.50 15.16
CA TYR A 78 1.95 16.79 15.57
C TYR A 78 0.58 17.03 14.94
N TYR A 79 -0.36 17.52 15.75
CA TYR A 79 -1.74 17.81 15.35
C TYR A 79 -2.16 19.20 15.82
N ALA A 80 -3.03 19.86 15.06
CA ALA A 80 -3.78 21.02 15.52
C ALA A 80 -5.20 20.59 15.92
N PHE A 81 -5.61 20.96 17.13
CA PHE A 81 -6.95 20.73 17.66
C PHE A 81 -7.74 22.02 17.55
N ILE A 82 -8.48 22.19 16.45
CA ILE A 82 -9.12 23.47 16.11
C ILE A 82 -10.59 23.39 16.50
N THR A 83 -11.08 24.40 17.22
CA THR A 83 -12.51 24.70 17.36
C THR A 83 -12.83 25.92 16.51
N ALA A 84 -13.66 25.74 15.48
CA ALA A 84 -14.21 26.82 14.68
C ALA A 84 -15.61 27.19 15.20
N PHE A 85 -15.92 28.48 15.23
CA PHE A 85 -17.14 29.03 15.80
C PHE A 85 -18.00 29.74 14.74
N ALA A 86 -19.31 29.61 14.84
CA ALA A 86 -20.27 30.19 13.90
C ALA A 86 -21.61 30.51 14.56
N ASN A 87 -22.45 31.27 13.86
CA ASN A 87 -23.85 31.50 14.24
C ASN A 87 -24.84 30.90 13.24
N GLN A 88 -24.36 30.44 12.09
CA GLN A 88 -25.18 29.90 11.02
C GLN A 88 -24.55 28.64 10.43
N GLN A 89 -25.39 27.68 10.05
CA GLN A 89 -24.95 26.52 9.29
C GLN A 89 -24.70 26.91 7.83
N GLY A 90 -23.72 26.27 7.18
CA GLY A 90 -23.46 26.49 5.76
C GLY A 90 -22.43 27.56 5.46
N GLU A 91 -21.92 28.29 6.46
CA GLU A 91 -20.85 29.27 6.26
C GLU A 91 -19.59 28.59 5.68
N SER A 92 -18.92 29.22 4.70
CA SER A 92 -17.69 28.68 4.14
C SER A 92 -16.49 29.03 5.01
N LEU A 93 -15.81 28.01 5.55
CA LEU A 93 -14.56 28.15 6.27
C LEU A 93 -13.37 28.05 5.32
N THR A 94 -12.45 29.01 5.47
CA THR A 94 -11.12 29.02 4.86
C THR A 94 -10.05 28.91 5.94
N PHE A 95 -8.82 28.51 5.57
CA PHE A 95 -7.73 28.39 6.54
C PHE A 95 -6.52 29.23 6.13
N LYS A 96 -5.79 29.74 7.14
CA LYS A 96 -4.45 30.30 6.98
C LYS A 96 -3.48 29.59 7.91
N LEU A 97 -2.28 29.30 7.41
CA LEU A 97 -1.19 28.68 8.13
C LEU A 97 -0.10 29.72 8.39
N TYR A 98 0.47 29.71 9.59
CA TYR A 98 1.66 30.49 9.93
C TYR A 98 2.83 29.55 10.20
N ASP A 99 3.88 29.68 9.38
CA ASP A 99 5.15 28.98 9.56
C ASP A 99 6.09 29.88 10.37
N SER A 100 6.33 29.51 11.62
CA SER A 100 7.12 30.31 12.55
C SER A 100 8.61 30.36 12.21
N SER A 101 9.08 29.47 11.33
CA SER A 101 10.49 29.47 10.91
C SER A 101 10.80 30.45 9.80
N THR A 102 9.78 30.79 9.00
CA THR A 102 9.91 31.77 7.92
C THR A 102 9.16 33.06 8.22
N GLY A 103 8.31 33.09 9.24
CA GLY A 103 7.43 34.21 9.56
C GLY A 103 6.32 34.41 8.51
N LYS A 104 6.07 33.40 7.66
CA LYS A 104 5.17 33.53 6.52
C LYS A 104 3.77 33.02 6.84
N ILE A 105 2.77 33.79 6.42
CA ILE A 105 1.37 33.36 6.38
C ILE A 105 1.05 32.81 4.99
N THR A 106 0.46 31.62 4.95
CA THR A 106 0.02 30.95 3.71
C THR A 106 -1.49 30.72 3.77
N THR A 107 -2.21 31.22 2.77
CA THR A 107 -3.64 30.92 2.61
C THR A 107 -3.81 29.55 1.98
N VAL A 108 -4.76 28.76 2.48
CA VAL A 108 -5.08 27.43 2.00
C VAL A 108 -6.29 27.51 1.08
N ASP A 109 -6.17 26.95 -0.13
CA ASP A 109 -7.23 27.04 -1.14
C ASP A 109 -8.45 26.16 -0.79
N LYS A 110 -8.21 25.05 -0.07
CA LYS A 110 -9.27 24.12 0.35
C LYS A 110 -10.22 24.80 1.35
N GLN A 111 -11.49 24.82 0.98
CA GLN A 111 -12.58 25.32 1.82
C GLN A 111 -13.39 24.16 2.39
N ILE A 112 -14.08 24.40 3.50
CA ILE A 112 -15.04 23.46 4.06
C ILE A 112 -16.30 24.18 4.54
N VAL A 113 -17.45 23.57 4.31
CA VAL A 113 -18.72 24.10 4.79
C VAL A 113 -18.85 23.83 6.30
N PHE A 114 -19.19 24.87 7.06
CA PHE A 114 -19.45 24.76 8.49
C PHE A 114 -20.71 23.92 8.73
N VAL A 115 -20.56 22.87 9.54
CA VAL A 115 -21.67 22.02 10.00
C VAL A 115 -21.66 22.02 11.52
N VAL A 116 -22.79 22.41 12.12
CA VAL A 116 -22.97 22.51 13.57
C VAL A 116 -22.64 21.18 14.23
N ASN A 117 -21.80 21.23 15.27
CA ASN A 117 -21.31 20.09 16.07
C ASN A 117 -20.53 19.03 15.28
N ALA A 118 -20.15 19.29 14.02
CA ALA A 118 -19.37 18.33 13.26
C ALA A 118 -17.95 18.21 13.80
N HIS A 119 -17.41 17.00 13.73
CA HIS A 119 -16.01 16.68 14.02
C HIS A 119 -15.33 16.18 12.75
N LYS A 120 -14.13 16.70 12.43
CA LYS A 120 -13.37 16.33 11.25
C LYS A 120 -11.97 15.83 11.61
N GLY A 121 -11.64 14.67 11.03
CA GLY A 121 -10.36 14.01 11.24
C GLY A 121 -10.31 13.23 12.55
N ASN A 122 -9.30 12.38 12.66
CA ASN A 122 -8.90 11.69 13.88
C ASN A 122 -7.36 11.49 13.86
N LEU A 123 -6.82 10.79 14.85
CA LEU A 123 -5.37 10.58 14.94
C LEU A 123 -4.79 9.68 13.83
N PHE A 124 -5.60 8.84 13.19
CA PHE A 124 -5.18 7.99 12.07
C PHE A 124 -5.50 8.61 10.69
N GLN A 125 -6.66 9.23 10.54
CA GLN A 125 -7.08 9.97 9.33
C GLN A 125 -7.32 11.43 9.70
N SER A 126 -6.26 12.22 9.78
CA SER A 126 -6.39 13.63 10.18
C SER A 126 -7.02 14.46 9.06
N TYR A 127 -7.60 15.60 9.43
CA TYR A 127 -8.03 16.56 8.43
C TYR A 127 -6.82 17.29 7.85
N SER A 128 -6.54 17.09 6.56
CA SER A 128 -5.43 17.77 5.89
C SER A 128 -5.77 19.24 5.59
N ILE A 129 -5.01 20.14 6.24
CA ILE A 129 -4.96 21.58 5.96
C ILE A 129 -3.60 21.86 5.33
N ALA A 130 -3.58 21.87 4.00
CA ALA A 130 -2.34 21.89 3.24
C ALA A 130 -2.38 22.89 2.07
N GLN A 131 -1.27 23.58 1.85
CA GLN A 131 -1.06 24.38 0.64
C GLN A 131 0.30 24.05 -0.01
N PRO A 132 0.34 23.57 -1.26
CA PRO A 132 -0.81 23.17 -2.09
C PRO A 132 -1.58 21.98 -1.49
N THR A 133 -2.77 21.70 -2.01
CA THR A 133 -3.56 20.52 -1.60
C THR A 133 -2.78 19.23 -1.89
N LEU A 134 -2.74 18.32 -0.90
CA LEU A 134 -2.09 17.02 -1.02
C LEU A 134 -2.96 16.02 -1.80
N ASN A 135 -2.35 14.96 -2.33
CA ASN A 135 -3.05 13.96 -3.13
C ASN A 135 -4.04 13.13 -2.28
N TYR A 136 -5.25 12.92 -2.80
CA TYR A 136 -6.30 12.17 -2.12
C TYR A 136 -6.46 10.73 -2.63
N GLN A 137 -5.65 10.29 -3.61
CA GLN A 137 -5.73 8.94 -4.14
C GLN A 137 -5.01 7.97 -3.21
N ALA A 138 -5.57 6.77 -3.05
CA ALA A 138 -5.13 5.76 -2.09
C ALA A 138 -4.99 4.40 -2.77
N ASP A 139 -4.32 4.35 -3.92
CA ASP A 139 -4.31 3.17 -4.77
C ASP A 139 -2.98 2.42 -4.72
N ILE A 140 -3.07 1.09 -4.85
CA ILE A 140 -1.91 0.27 -5.20
C ILE A 140 -1.78 0.30 -6.72
N LEU A 141 -0.67 0.83 -7.22
CA LEU A 141 -0.37 0.94 -8.65
C LEU A 141 0.38 -0.28 -9.18
N SER A 142 1.19 -0.91 -8.33
CA SER A 142 1.85 -2.18 -8.63
C SER A 142 2.05 -2.99 -7.35
N PHE A 143 2.03 -4.31 -7.46
CA PHE A 143 2.31 -5.21 -6.35
C PHE A 143 3.02 -6.46 -6.85
N ASN A 144 4.24 -6.68 -6.37
CA ASN A 144 5.12 -7.76 -6.77
C ASN A 144 5.88 -8.32 -5.55
N PHE A 145 6.82 -9.23 -5.79
CA PHE A 145 7.69 -9.78 -4.75
C PHE A 145 9.15 -9.61 -5.12
N PHE A 146 9.99 -9.28 -4.13
CA PHE A 146 11.42 -9.11 -4.34
C PHE A 146 12.06 -10.43 -4.77
N GLY A 147 12.84 -10.40 -5.85
CA GLY A 147 13.58 -11.56 -6.35
C GLY A 147 12.72 -12.64 -7.01
N ILE A 148 11.43 -12.37 -7.25
CA ILE A 148 10.49 -13.33 -7.85
C ILE A 148 9.88 -12.72 -9.10
N ASN A 149 9.95 -13.46 -10.20
CA ASN A 149 9.24 -13.12 -11.43
C ASN A 149 7.80 -13.60 -11.32
N ASN A 150 6.87 -12.67 -11.15
CA ASN A 150 5.45 -12.96 -11.12
C ASN A 150 4.96 -13.36 -12.52
N SER A 151 4.20 -14.45 -12.62
CA SER A 151 3.52 -14.84 -13.85
C SER A 151 2.36 -13.88 -14.16
N SER A 152 1.69 -13.36 -13.13
CA SER A 152 0.71 -12.26 -13.26
C SER A 152 0.56 -11.48 -11.96
N SER A 153 0.22 -10.21 -12.06
CA SER A 153 -0.26 -9.40 -10.92
C SER A 153 -1.44 -8.55 -11.39
N VAL A 154 -2.63 -8.84 -10.87
CA VAL A 154 -3.88 -8.18 -11.25
C VAL A 154 -4.41 -7.42 -10.05
N ILE A 155 -4.62 -6.12 -10.23
CA ILE A 155 -5.22 -5.23 -9.24
C ILE A 155 -6.61 -4.88 -9.75
N ASP A 156 -7.63 -5.26 -8.98
CA ASP A 156 -9.03 -5.04 -9.36
C ASP A 156 -9.88 -4.85 -8.11
N ASN A 157 -10.58 -3.71 -8.03
CA ASN A 157 -11.60 -3.40 -7.04
C ASN A 157 -11.27 -3.83 -5.59
N GLY A 158 -10.14 -3.36 -5.04
CA GLY A 158 -9.73 -3.69 -3.65
C GLY A 158 -9.19 -5.11 -3.48
N ALA A 159 -8.92 -5.84 -4.56
CA ALA A 159 -8.22 -7.11 -4.53
C ALA A 159 -6.93 -7.05 -5.36
N VAL A 160 -5.89 -7.73 -4.87
CA VAL A 160 -4.67 -7.97 -5.63
C VAL A 160 -4.47 -9.49 -5.71
N LYS A 161 -4.43 -10.00 -6.94
CA LYS A 161 -4.21 -11.42 -7.23
C LYS A 161 -2.87 -11.56 -7.90
N VAL A 162 -1.92 -12.18 -7.20
CA VAL A 162 -0.59 -12.45 -7.72
C VAL A 162 -0.47 -13.94 -8.01
N ASN A 163 0.01 -14.28 -9.21
CA ASN A 163 0.40 -15.63 -9.55
C ASN A 163 1.93 -15.66 -9.70
N ILE A 164 2.58 -16.55 -8.97
CA ILE A 164 4.04 -16.74 -9.03
C ILE A 164 4.39 -18.07 -9.68
N ALA A 165 5.59 -18.17 -10.25
CA ALA A 165 6.07 -19.42 -10.83
C ALA A 165 6.10 -20.56 -9.81
N ALA A 166 5.79 -21.77 -10.26
CA ALA A 166 5.79 -22.96 -9.44
C ALA A 166 7.14 -23.21 -8.75
N GLY A 167 7.12 -23.80 -7.56
CA GLY A 167 8.32 -24.15 -6.81
C GLY A 167 8.90 -23.03 -5.94
N HIS A 168 8.28 -21.84 -5.91
CA HIS A 168 8.63 -20.77 -4.97
C HIS A 168 7.75 -20.86 -3.71
N PRO A 169 8.33 -20.87 -2.49
CA PRO A 169 7.53 -20.90 -1.27
C PRO A 169 6.74 -19.60 -1.09
N ILE A 170 5.48 -19.72 -0.68
CA ILE A 170 4.59 -18.56 -0.44
C ILE A 170 4.67 -18.03 1.00
N THR A 171 5.39 -18.71 1.88
CA THR A 171 5.49 -18.42 3.33
C THR A 171 6.61 -17.45 3.68
N GLY A 172 7.38 -16.98 2.69
CA GLY A 172 8.58 -16.15 2.89
C GLY A 172 8.74 -15.09 1.82
N LEU A 173 7.63 -14.50 1.38
CA LEU A 173 7.62 -13.52 0.29
C LEU A 173 7.81 -12.10 0.82
N LYS A 174 8.56 -11.29 0.09
CA LYS A 174 8.83 -9.90 0.43
C LYS A 174 8.11 -8.96 -0.55
N PRO A 175 6.98 -8.34 -0.16
CA PRO A 175 6.19 -7.50 -1.05
C PRO A 175 6.98 -6.29 -1.56
N VAL A 176 6.87 -6.01 -2.85
CA VAL A 176 7.39 -4.81 -3.53
C VAL A 176 6.23 -4.15 -4.24
N PHE A 177 5.87 -2.95 -3.81
CA PHE A 177 4.71 -2.23 -4.32
C PHE A 177 5.02 -0.77 -4.65
N THR A 178 4.18 -0.20 -5.49
CA THR A 178 4.11 1.24 -5.79
C THR A 178 2.70 1.72 -5.47
N LEU A 179 2.57 2.88 -4.82
CA LEU A 179 1.30 3.46 -4.42
C LEU A 179 1.05 4.77 -5.18
N SER A 180 -0.17 5.30 -5.09
CA SER A 180 -0.46 6.69 -5.42
C SER A 180 0.53 7.64 -4.72
N LYS A 181 0.81 8.79 -5.35
CA LYS A 181 1.80 9.75 -4.85
C LYS A 181 1.51 10.12 -3.40
N GLY A 182 2.49 9.93 -2.53
CA GLY A 182 2.42 10.28 -1.10
C GLY A 182 1.53 9.38 -0.25
N ALA A 183 0.85 8.39 -0.84
CA ALA A 183 0.07 7.41 -0.09
C ALA A 183 0.97 6.46 0.71
N THR A 184 0.42 5.91 1.80
CA THR A 184 1.13 5.00 2.71
C THR A 184 0.33 3.71 2.90
N LEU A 185 1.02 2.56 2.86
CA LEU A 185 0.42 1.24 3.05
C LEU A 185 0.65 0.73 4.48
N PHE A 186 -0.40 0.20 5.09
CA PHE A 186 -0.45 -0.27 6.46
C PHE A 186 -0.92 -1.72 6.54
N LYS A 187 -0.40 -2.45 7.51
CA LYS A 187 -0.95 -3.73 7.99
C LYS A 187 -1.25 -3.57 9.46
N ASN A 188 -2.51 -3.73 9.87
CA ASN A 188 -2.92 -3.54 11.27
C ASN A 188 -2.44 -2.20 11.86
N ARG A 189 -2.60 -1.10 11.10
CA ARG A 189 -2.11 0.26 11.44
C ARG A 189 -0.58 0.44 11.54
N ILE A 190 0.21 -0.59 11.19
CA ILE A 190 1.67 -0.49 11.14
C ILE A 190 2.11 -0.24 9.70
N ILE A 191 2.90 0.80 9.49
CA ILE A 191 3.47 1.17 8.17
C ILE A 191 4.28 -0.01 7.63
N GLN A 192 4.00 -0.37 6.38
CA GLN A 192 4.75 -1.36 5.62
C GLN A 192 5.62 -0.65 4.61
N LYS A 193 6.90 -1.04 4.56
CA LYS A 193 7.84 -0.52 3.57
C LYS A 193 8.07 -1.55 2.47
N SER A 194 7.99 -1.07 1.23
CA SER A 194 8.19 -1.86 0.03
C SER A 194 9.58 -2.52 0.05
N GLY A 195 9.62 -3.84 -0.09
CA GLY A 195 10.86 -4.61 -0.11
C GLY A 195 11.53 -4.81 1.25
N GLU A 196 10.88 -4.53 2.38
CA GLU A 196 11.52 -4.63 3.70
C GLU A 196 11.02 -5.82 4.53
N VAL A 197 9.70 -6.06 4.54
CA VAL A 197 9.06 -7.06 5.39
C VAL A 197 8.85 -8.38 4.64
N THR A 198 9.12 -9.50 5.31
CA THR A 198 8.80 -10.85 4.82
C THR A 198 7.48 -11.31 5.40
N GLU A 199 6.64 -11.92 4.56
CA GLU A 199 5.26 -12.27 4.87
C GLU A 199 4.89 -13.67 4.38
N ASP A 200 3.93 -14.27 5.06
CA ASP A 200 3.34 -15.57 4.71
C ASP A 200 1.99 -15.39 4.01
N PHE A 201 1.95 -15.72 2.72
CA PHE A 201 0.75 -15.66 1.88
C PHE A 201 0.08 -17.02 1.68
N SER A 202 0.29 -17.98 2.58
CA SER A 202 -0.51 -19.21 2.67
C SER A 202 -2.00 -18.92 2.86
N SER A 203 -2.33 -17.75 3.40
CA SER A 203 -3.65 -17.15 3.41
C SER A 203 -3.60 -15.72 2.86
N SER A 204 -4.77 -15.17 2.51
CA SER A 204 -4.83 -13.78 2.03
C SER A 204 -4.47 -12.80 3.14
N ILE A 205 -3.70 -11.77 2.80
CA ILE A 205 -3.35 -10.66 3.71
C ILE A 205 -4.15 -9.42 3.34
N THR A 206 -4.63 -8.69 4.34
CA THR A 206 -5.28 -7.39 4.16
C THR A 206 -4.30 -6.26 4.45
N TYR A 207 -4.25 -5.28 3.55
CA TYR A 207 -3.54 -4.01 3.75
C TYR A 207 -4.50 -2.83 3.58
N ASP A 208 -4.21 -1.73 4.25
CA ASP A 208 -4.90 -0.47 4.05
C ASP A 208 -3.94 0.53 3.40
N VAL A 209 -4.39 1.23 2.35
CA VAL A 209 -3.67 2.34 1.74
C VAL A 209 -4.36 3.63 2.14
N LEU A 210 -3.62 4.53 2.78
CA LEU A 210 -4.08 5.86 3.18
C LEU A 210 -3.50 6.89 2.20
N SER A 211 -4.33 7.79 1.70
CA SER A 211 -3.90 8.88 0.81
C SER A 211 -2.92 9.85 1.50
N GLU A 212 -2.17 10.63 0.70
CA GLU A 212 -1.24 11.65 1.21
C GLU A 212 -1.94 12.68 2.10
N ASP A 213 -3.17 13.06 1.74
CA ASP A 213 -4.01 13.99 2.50
C ASP A 213 -4.83 13.33 3.64
N GLU A 214 -4.63 12.03 3.84
CA GLU A 214 -5.28 11.17 4.86
C GLU A 214 -6.82 11.10 4.77
N SER A 215 -7.44 11.65 3.72
CA SER A 215 -8.89 11.69 3.56
C SER A 215 -9.49 10.39 3.05
N THR A 216 -8.71 9.59 2.30
CA THR A 216 -9.17 8.36 1.65
C THR A 216 -8.39 7.17 2.17
N LEU A 217 -9.11 6.14 2.59
CA LEU A 217 -8.55 4.87 3.04
C LEU A 217 -9.16 3.74 2.21
N HIS A 218 -8.33 3.04 1.44
CA HIS A 218 -8.74 1.88 0.66
C HIS A 218 -8.16 0.61 1.26
N THR A 219 -9.00 -0.40 1.44
CA THR A 219 -8.59 -1.71 1.93
C THR A 219 -8.39 -2.67 0.76
N TYR A 220 -7.22 -3.32 0.72
CA TYR A 220 -6.82 -4.27 -0.32
C TYR A 220 -6.63 -5.66 0.27
N LYS A 221 -7.25 -6.67 -0.34
CA LYS A 221 -7.03 -8.09 -0.03
C LYS A 221 -6.05 -8.68 -1.04
N ILE A 222 -4.86 -9.06 -0.57
CA ILE A 222 -3.81 -9.66 -1.37
C ILE A 222 -3.90 -11.17 -1.27
N SER A 223 -3.94 -11.84 -2.42
CA SER A 223 -3.93 -13.30 -2.52
C SER A 223 -2.84 -13.74 -3.48
N VAL A 224 -2.13 -14.80 -3.11
CA VAL A 224 -1.04 -15.35 -3.89
C VAL A 224 -1.38 -16.78 -4.27
N THR A 225 -1.18 -17.11 -5.53
CA THR A 225 -1.29 -18.47 -6.06
C THR A 225 0.01 -18.83 -6.76
N GLN A 226 0.33 -20.12 -6.82
CA GLN A 226 1.43 -20.62 -7.64
C GLN A 226 0.85 -21.17 -8.95
N ALA A 227 1.55 -20.97 -10.06
CA ALA A 227 1.29 -21.71 -11.28
C ALA A 227 1.41 -23.22 -11.01
N ALA A 228 0.61 -24.04 -11.71
CA ALA A 228 0.78 -25.48 -11.66
C ALA A 228 2.08 -25.88 -12.39
N THR A 229 2.90 -26.75 -11.79
CA THR A 229 3.90 -27.48 -12.58
C THR A 229 3.19 -28.49 -13.46
N PRO A 230 3.40 -28.48 -14.79
CA PRO A 230 2.77 -29.47 -15.65
C PRO A 230 3.29 -30.87 -15.32
N THR A 231 2.41 -31.88 -15.38
CA THR A 231 2.85 -33.28 -15.26
C THR A 231 3.69 -33.67 -16.48
N LEU A 232 4.84 -34.29 -16.21
CA LEU A 232 5.71 -34.84 -17.25
C LEU A 232 5.45 -36.33 -17.43
N PHE A 233 5.43 -36.75 -18.69
CA PHE A 233 5.14 -38.13 -19.09
C PHE A 233 6.29 -38.66 -19.93
N TYR A 234 6.98 -39.66 -19.40
CA TYR A 234 8.09 -40.35 -20.05
C TYR A 234 7.68 -41.77 -20.41
N LYS A 235 8.28 -42.27 -21.49
CA LYS A 235 8.09 -43.66 -21.92
C LYS A 235 9.42 -44.34 -22.18
N LYS A 236 9.42 -45.65 -22.00
CA LYS A 236 10.41 -46.59 -22.51
C LYS A 236 9.68 -47.62 -23.37
N ASP A 237 10.11 -47.74 -24.62
CA ASP A 237 9.58 -48.76 -25.53
C ASP A 237 9.97 -50.18 -25.06
N ALA A 238 9.13 -51.16 -25.40
CA ALA A 238 9.38 -52.56 -25.11
C ALA A 238 10.46 -53.14 -26.04
N VAL A 239 11.12 -54.20 -25.60
CA VAL A 239 12.04 -55.02 -26.39
C VAL A 239 11.64 -56.49 -26.28
N CYS A 240 12.23 -57.37 -27.10
CA CYS A 240 11.82 -58.78 -27.19
C CYS A 240 11.86 -59.57 -25.86
N TYR A 241 12.66 -59.14 -24.88
CA TYR A 241 12.80 -59.79 -23.57
C TYR A 241 12.38 -58.91 -22.38
N ALA A 242 11.88 -57.70 -22.61
CA ALA A 242 11.44 -56.81 -21.52
C ALA A 242 10.32 -55.88 -21.96
N GLY A 243 9.26 -55.80 -21.14
CA GLY A 243 8.15 -54.88 -21.38
C GLY A 243 8.59 -53.41 -21.29
N GLY A 244 7.76 -52.55 -21.88
CA GLY A 244 7.92 -51.11 -21.83
C GLY A 244 7.61 -50.54 -20.45
N ALA A 245 7.83 -49.24 -20.31
CA ALA A 245 7.55 -48.51 -19.08
C ALA A 245 6.96 -47.13 -19.36
N ILE A 246 6.14 -46.66 -18.43
CA ILE A 246 5.64 -45.28 -18.41
C ILE A 246 5.97 -44.69 -17.05
N LYS A 247 6.64 -43.54 -17.03
CA LYS A 247 6.94 -42.77 -15.82
C LYS A 247 6.21 -41.44 -15.87
N ILE A 248 5.50 -41.12 -14.80
CA ILE A 248 4.79 -39.86 -14.61
C ILE A 248 5.52 -39.12 -13.50
N VAL A 249 5.88 -37.85 -13.73
CA VAL A 249 6.48 -36.96 -12.73
C VAL A 249 5.53 -35.79 -12.52
N SER A 250 5.08 -35.58 -11.28
CA SER A 250 4.08 -34.57 -10.92
C SER A 250 4.26 -34.10 -9.48
N GLN A 251 3.89 -32.85 -9.18
CA GLN A 251 3.83 -32.34 -7.80
C GLN A 251 2.53 -32.71 -7.07
N GLN A 252 1.59 -33.39 -7.73
CA GLN A 252 0.34 -33.85 -7.14
C GLN A 252 0.58 -35.09 -6.26
N GLU A 253 1.32 -34.93 -5.16
CA GLU A 253 1.68 -36.02 -4.24
C GLU A 253 0.42 -36.72 -3.69
N GLY A 254 0.42 -38.06 -3.71
CA GLY A 254 -0.74 -38.86 -3.31
C GLY A 254 -1.91 -38.85 -4.28
N ALA A 255 -1.79 -38.20 -5.45
CA ALA A 255 -2.81 -38.27 -6.50
C ALA A 255 -2.71 -39.56 -7.32
N SER A 256 -3.88 -40.08 -7.72
CA SER A 256 -3.99 -41.37 -8.39
C SER A 256 -3.70 -41.24 -9.89
N VAL A 257 -2.67 -41.92 -10.35
CA VAL A 257 -2.33 -42.09 -11.75
C VAL A 257 -2.96 -43.37 -12.27
N ARG A 258 -3.82 -43.24 -13.28
CA ARG A 258 -4.49 -44.35 -13.94
C ARG A 258 -3.94 -44.55 -15.34
N ILE A 259 -3.48 -45.77 -15.64
CA ILE A 259 -3.12 -46.20 -17.00
C ILE A 259 -4.29 -46.99 -17.57
N THR A 260 -4.80 -46.56 -18.72
CA THR A 260 -5.84 -47.28 -19.46
C THR A 260 -5.38 -47.69 -20.84
N SER A 261 -5.92 -48.80 -21.35
CA SER A 261 -5.78 -49.27 -22.72
C SER A 261 -7.14 -49.76 -23.21
N ASN A 262 -7.54 -49.36 -24.42
CA ASN A 262 -8.87 -49.66 -24.99
C ASN A 262 -10.03 -49.37 -24.03
N GLY A 263 -9.95 -48.26 -23.29
CA GLY A 263 -10.96 -47.84 -22.31
C GLY A 263 -10.94 -48.60 -20.97
N LYS A 264 -10.15 -49.67 -20.83
CA LYS A 264 -10.04 -50.44 -19.58
C LYS A 264 -8.82 -50.03 -18.77
N THR A 265 -8.95 -50.02 -17.45
CA THR A 265 -7.83 -49.77 -16.55
C THR A 265 -6.85 -50.94 -16.58
N VAL A 266 -5.59 -50.66 -16.90
CA VAL A 266 -4.49 -51.61 -16.88
C VAL A 266 -3.80 -51.60 -15.52
N ALA A 267 -3.55 -50.40 -14.97
CA ALA A 267 -2.90 -50.25 -13.69
C ALA A 267 -3.27 -48.91 -13.05
N THR A 268 -3.10 -48.81 -11.74
CA THR A 268 -3.25 -47.57 -10.97
C THR A 268 -2.14 -47.50 -9.92
N LYS A 269 -1.54 -46.33 -9.77
CA LYS A 269 -0.54 -46.03 -8.73
C LYS A 269 -0.71 -44.60 -8.26
N GLN A 270 -0.40 -44.34 -7.00
CA GLN A 270 -0.32 -42.97 -6.48
C GLN A 270 1.02 -42.35 -6.88
N ILE A 271 1.05 -41.03 -7.07
CA ILE A 271 2.30 -40.26 -7.08
C ILE A 271 2.93 -40.37 -5.69
N SER A 272 4.17 -40.86 -5.63
CA SER A 272 4.97 -40.93 -4.42
C SER A 272 6.36 -40.37 -4.69
N ASN A 273 6.83 -39.49 -3.80
CA ASN A 273 8.07 -38.74 -3.97
C ASN A 273 8.16 -38.05 -5.34
N GLY A 274 7.04 -37.48 -5.79
CA GLY A 274 6.93 -36.77 -7.06
C GLY A 274 6.83 -37.63 -8.32
N GLU A 275 6.75 -38.97 -8.22
CA GLU A 275 6.62 -39.84 -9.40
C GLU A 275 5.70 -41.05 -9.25
N ALA A 276 5.23 -41.57 -10.38
CA ALA A 276 4.59 -42.88 -10.50
C ALA A 276 5.19 -43.64 -11.69
N LEU A 277 5.72 -44.84 -11.43
CA LEU A 277 6.39 -45.67 -12.42
C LEU A 277 5.60 -46.96 -12.70
N PHE A 278 5.25 -47.18 -13.96
CA PHE A 278 4.59 -48.38 -14.47
C PHE A 278 5.58 -49.16 -15.32
N LEU A 279 5.82 -50.42 -14.97
CA LEU A 279 6.78 -51.30 -15.63
C LEU A 279 6.06 -52.48 -16.29
N ASN A 280 6.77 -53.20 -17.15
CA ASN A 280 6.31 -54.44 -17.79
C ASN A 280 5.02 -54.25 -18.61
N LEU A 281 4.90 -53.12 -19.30
CA LEU A 281 3.78 -52.84 -20.19
C LEU A 281 4.05 -53.42 -21.58
N ASP A 282 3.07 -54.11 -22.15
CA ASP A 282 3.15 -54.59 -23.52
C ASP A 282 3.25 -53.45 -24.55
N SER A 283 3.62 -53.77 -25.78
CA SER A 283 3.51 -52.81 -26.87
C SER A 283 2.03 -52.47 -27.13
N GLY A 284 1.71 -51.19 -27.23
CA GLY A 284 0.33 -50.74 -27.41
C GLY A 284 0.14 -49.26 -27.11
N SER A 285 -1.11 -48.80 -27.27
CA SER A 285 -1.53 -47.44 -26.94
C SER A 285 -2.12 -47.38 -25.54
N TYR A 286 -1.59 -46.48 -24.73
CA TYR A 286 -2.05 -46.23 -23.37
C TYR A 286 -2.51 -44.77 -23.22
N VAL A 287 -3.40 -44.53 -22.28
CA VAL A 287 -3.71 -43.18 -21.77
C VAL A 287 -3.37 -43.16 -20.29
N ALA A 288 -2.41 -42.30 -19.93
CA ALA A 288 -2.07 -41.99 -18.55
C ALA A 288 -2.89 -40.77 -18.11
N THR A 289 -3.56 -40.86 -16.96
CA THR A 289 -4.41 -39.78 -16.40
C THR A 289 -4.02 -39.51 -14.96
N VAL A 290 -3.87 -38.24 -14.58
CA VAL A 290 -3.66 -37.78 -13.20
C VAL A 290 -4.46 -36.47 -12.99
N GLY A 291 -5.38 -36.47 -12.02
CA GLY A 291 -6.33 -35.36 -11.88
C GLY A 291 -7.07 -35.07 -13.19
N ASN A 292 -6.96 -33.84 -13.69
CA ASN A 292 -7.54 -33.41 -14.97
C ASN A 292 -6.56 -33.52 -16.16
N GLU A 293 -5.32 -33.92 -15.92
CA GLU A 293 -4.29 -34.03 -16.96
C GLU A 293 -4.23 -35.45 -17.52
N TRP A 294 -4.07 -35.57 -18.83
CA TRP A 294 -3.91 -36.86 -19.48
C TRP A 294 -2.98 -36.79 -20.68
N LYS A 295 -2.37 -37.92 -21.02
CA LYS A 295 -1.56 -38.06 -22.22
C LYS A 295 -1.72 -39.44 -22.85
N ARG A 296 -1.87 -39.47 -24.17
CA ARG A 296 -1.75 -40.70 -24.96
C ARG A 296 -0.28 -41.05 -25.14
N ILE A 297 0.09 -42.28 -24.85
CA ILE A 297 1.46 -42.78 -24.88
C ILE A 297 1.47 -44.12 -25.63
N ASN A 298 2.27 -44.21 -26.69
CA ASN A 298 2.43 -45.44 -27.46
C ASN A 298 3.75 -46.11 -27.07
N ILE A 299 3.68 -47.35 -26.58
CA ILE A 299 4.84 -48.22 -26.37
C ILE A 299 5.00 -49.05 -27.64
N HIS A 300 6.14 -48.89 -28.31
CA HIS A 300 6.48 -49.71 -29.47
C HIS A 300 7.32 -50.90 -29.04
N LEU A 301 7.22 -52.01 -29.78
CA LEU A 301 8.19 -53.08 -29.68
C LEU A 301 9.38 -52.73 -30.58
N LYS A 302 10.55 -52.47 -30.01
CA LYS A 302 11.78 -52.25 -30.77
C LYS A 302 12.41 -53.59 -31.09
N VAL A 303 12.49 -53.90 -32.38
CA VAL A 303 13.30 -54.99 -32.92
C VAL A 303 14.66 -54.41 -33.26
N LYS A 304 15.73 -55.17 -32.99
CA LYS A 304 17.11 -54.78 -33.34
C LYS A 304 17.26 -54.62 -34.85
#